data_AF-A0A6B2G9C7-F1
#
_entry.id   AF-A0A6B2G9C7-F1
#
_cell.length_a   1.000
_cell.length_b   1.000
_cell.length_c   1.000
_cell.angle_alpha   90.00
_cell.angle_beta   90.00
_cell.angle_gamma   90.00
#
_symmetry.space_group_name_H-M   'P 1'
#
loop_
_entity.id
_entity.type
_entity.pdbx_description
1 polymer ?
#
loop_
_entity_poly.entity_id
_entity_poly.type
_entity_poly.pdbx_seq_one_letter_code
_entity_poly.pdbx_strand_id
1 'polypeptide(L)'
;YKQELTQTLQLAISMAISRFVTIVIEQKNTKSEARSLMKSAESHGIPKWLVSFRHLSTHKKLNQDLCFLKHGLEFCYTWLLKNYWNPTLDKVSENHEKKLISVNFESLHNKLAKIIQKIIKDVDSVVELISFMKKPFQ
;
A
#
# COMPACT_ATOMS: atom_id res chain seq x y z
N TYR A 1 7.72 9.29 -38.85
CA TYR A 1 7.94 8.05 -38.08
C TYR A 1 8.94 8.15 -36.93
N LYS A 2 10.27 8.14 -37.11
CA LYS A 2 11.25 8.10 -35.98
C LYS A 2 11.18 9.34 -35.07
N GLN A 3 10.90 10.51 -35.65
CA GLN A 3 10.76 11.78 -34.94
C GLN A 3 9.44 11.87 -34.14
N GLU A 4 8.33 11.36 -34.68
CA GLU A 4 7.03 11.30 -33.98
C GLU A 4 7.05 10.32 -32.79
N LEU A 5 7.74 9.18 -32.94
CA LEU A 5 7.93 8.23 -31.85
C LEU A 5 8.73 8.86 -30.70
N THR A 6 9.77 9.63 -31.05
CA THR A 6 10.61 10.34 -30.07
C THR A 6 9.81 11.41 -29.32
N GLN A 7 8.98 12.18 -30.02
CA GLN A 7 8.11 13.19 -29.40
C GLN A 7 7.06 12.57 -28.49
N THR A 8 6.42 11.49 -28.92
CA THR A 8 5.44 10.75 -28.11
C THR A 8 6.06 10.25 -26.81
N LEU A 9 7.28 9.70 -26.88
CA LEU A 9 8.02 9.25 -25.70
C LEU A 9 8.38 10.41 -24.76
N GLN A 10 8.86 11.52 -25.31
CA GLN A 10 9.20 12.71 -24.52
C GLN A 10 7.97 13.26 -23.77
N LEU A 11 6.82 13.31 -24.43
CA LEU A 11 5.55 13.73 -23.83
C LEU A 11 5.10 12.77 -22.72
N ALA A 12 5.17 11.46 -22.96
CA ALA A 12 4.79 10.45 -21.98
C ALA A 12 5.65 10.53 -20.71
N ILE A 13 6.98 10.63 -20.86
CA ILE A 13 7.91 10.75 -19.72
C ILE A 13 7.66 12.07 -18.98
N SER A 14 7.51 13.18 -19.70
CA SER A 14 7.24 14.50 -19.10
C SER A 14 5.95 14.50 -18.28
N MET A 15 4.90 13.85 -18.78
CA MET A 15 3.62 13.73 -18.09
C MET A 15 3.75 12.84 -16.85
N ALA A 16 4.45 11.71 -16.95
CA ALA A 16 4.68 10.80 -15.83
C ALA A 16 5.45 11.50 -14.69
N ILE A 17 6.54 12.20 -15.01
CA ILE A 17 7.31 12.99 -14.03
C ILE A 17 6.43 14.09 -13.41
N SER A 18 5.66 14.81 -14.23
CA SER A 18 4.76 15.87 -13.75
C SER A 18 3.74 15.34 -12.74
N ARG A 19 3.12 14.18 -13.04
CA ARG A 19 2.15 13.51 -12.17
C ARG A 19 2.78 13.01 -10.89
N PHE A 20 3.95 12.39 -10.97
CA PHE A 20 4.72 11.98 -9.79
C PHE A 20 4.95 13.15 -8.84
N VAL A 21 5.49 14.26 -9.34
CA VAL A 21 5.76 15.45 -8.51
C VAL A 21 4.45 15.99 -7.90
N THR A 22 3.31 15.88 -8.59
CA THR A 22 1.99 16.29 -8.05
C THR A 22 1.61 15.48 -6.85
N ILE A 23 1.62 14.16 -7.01
CA ILE A 23 1.19 13.25 -5.97
C ILE A 23 2.08 13.39 -4.73
N VAL A 24 3.41 13.46 -4.89
CA VAL A 24 4.32 13.58 -3.74
C VAL A 24 4.14 14.90 -2.99
N ILE A 25 3.91 16.01 -3.72
CA ILE A 25 3.66 17.30 -3.07
C ILE A 25 2.32 17.32 -2.35
N GLU A 26 1.29 16.68 -2.92
CA GLU A 26 -0.07 16.63 -2.35
C GLU A 26 -0.18 15.78 -1.10
N GLN A 27 0.63 14.71 -0.97
CA GLN A 27 0.60 13.80 0.19
C GLN A 27 0.85 14.49 1.55
N LYS A 28 1.48 15.67 1.61
CA LYS A 28 1.70 16.43 2.86
C LYS A 28 0.75 17.61 3.08
N ASN A 29 -0.16 17.91 2.16
CA ASN A 29 -1.05 19.06 2.33
C ASN A 29 -2.23 18.72 3.25
N THR A 30 -1.97 18.55 4.54
CA THR A 30 -3.01 18.64 5.58
C THR A 30 -3.52 20.08 5.66
N LYS A 31 -4.50 20.40 4.80
CA LYS A 31 -5.52 21.46 4.80
C LYS A 31 -5.20 22.92 5.21
N SER A 32 -4.02 23.29 5.73
CA SER A 32 -3.83 24.61 6.37
C SER A 32 -2.59 25.40 5.96
N GLU A 33 -1.66 24.86 5.17
CA GLU A 33 -0.47 25.61 4.75
C GLU A 33 -0.40 25.70 3.22
N ALA A 34 -0.69 26.88 2.68
CA ALA A 34 -0.37 27.23 1.29
C ALA A 34 1.15 27.36 1.13
N ARG A 35 1.87 26.24 1.22
CA ARG A 35 3.33 26.19 1.04
C ARG A 35 3.60 26.11 -0.47
N SER A 36 4.48 26.97 -0.97
CA SER A 36 4.87 26.96 -2.40
C SER A 36 5.32 25.56 -2.82
N LEU A 37 4.89 25.10 -4.01
CA LEU A 37 5.23 23.78 -4.58
C LEU A 37 6.73 23.43 -4.43
N MET A 38 7.60 24.41 -4.65
CA MET A 38 9.05 24.25 -4.56
C MET A 38 9.53 23.90 -3.15
N LYS A 39 9.02 24.60 -2.12
CA LYS A 39 9.33 24.29 -0.71
C LYS A 39 8.79 22.93 -0.28
N SER A 40 7.63 22.50 -0.81
CA SER A 40 7.10 21.16 -0.51
C SER A 40 7.95 20.06 -1.15
N ALA A 41 8.38 20.27 -2.40
CA ALA A 41 9.28 19.34 -3.09
C ALA A 41 10.63 19.19 -2.36
N GLU A 42 11.23 20.29 -1.91
CA GLU A 42 12.45 20.27 -1.09
C GLU A 42 12.29 19.42 0.17
N SER A 43 11.13 19.50 0.84
CA SER A 43 10.85 18.70 2.05
C SER A 43 10.73 17.19 1.82
N HIS A 44 10.60 16.76 0.55
CA HIS A 44 10.60 15.36 0.14
C HIS A 44 11.91 14.94 -0.53
N GLY A 45 12.94 15.81 -0.51
CA GLY A 45 14.20 15.57 -1.18
C GLY A 45 14.09 15.59 -2.71
N ILE A 46 13.02 16.17 -3.27
CA ILE A 46 12.84 16.30 -4.71
C ILE A 46 13.63 17.53 -5.20
N PRO A 47 14.54 17.37 -6.18
CA PRO A 47 15.35 18.47 -6.65
C PRO A 47 14.53 19.46 -7.51
N LYS A 48 14.90 20.74 -7.47
CA LYS A 48 14.20 21.83 -8.16
C LYS A 48 14.05 21.59 -9.66
N TRP A 49 15.10 21.08 -10.31
CA TRP A 49 15.09 20.81 -11.75
C TRP A 49 14.01 19.78 -12.14
N LEU A 50 13.66 18.85 -11.24
CA LEU A 50 12.60 17.88 -11.49
C LEU A 50 11.21 18.52 -11.42
N VAL A 51 11.01 19.47 -10.50
CA VAL A 51 9.78 20.26 -10.39
C VAL A 51 9.60 21.16 -11.63
N SER A 52 10.69 21.67 -12.17
CA SER A 52 10.70 22.49 -13.39
C SER A 52 10.18 21.75 -14.63
N PHE A 53 10.17 20.41 -14.67
CA PHE A 53 9.55 19.67 -15.78
C PHE A 53 8.08 20.01 -15.98
N ARG A 54 7.34 20.35 -14.92
CA ARG A 54 5.95 20.81 -15.07
C ARG A 54 5.83 22.09 -15.89
N HIS A 55 6.76 23.03 -15.69
CA HIS A 55 6.80 24.28 -16.44
C HIS A 55 7.29 24.07 -17.87
N LEU A 56 8.22 23.13 -18.07
CA LEU A 56 8.75 22.82 -19.40
C LEU A 56 7.75 22.05 -20.28
N SER A 57 6.86 21.26 -19.66
CA SER A 57 5.81 20.50 -20.35
C SER A 57 4.70 21.39 -20.91
N THR A 58 4.39 22.51 -20.24
CA THR A 58 3.31 23.43 -20.62
C THR A 58 3.77 24.57 -21.53
N HIS A 59 5.00 25.07 -21.40
CA HIS A 59 5.52 26.18 -22.22
C HIS A 59 6.15 25.77 -23.57
N LYS A 60 5.74 24.63 -24.15
CA LYS A 60 6.04 24.22 -25.54
C LYS A 60 7.52 24.21 -25.98
N LYS A 61 8.49 24.13 -25.07
CA LYS A 61 9.90 23.85 -25.42
C LYS A 61 10.17 22.34 -25.30
N LEU A 62 9.60 21.57 -26.21
CA LEU A 62 9.83 20.12 -26.36
C LEU A 62 11.15 19.80 -27.07
N ASN A 63 12.18 20.61 -26.85
CA ASN A 63 13.57 20.32 -27.27
C ASN A 63 14.38 19.75 -26.10
N GLN A 64 13.71 19.16 -25.10
CA GLN A 64 14.40 18.56 -23.98
C GLN A 64 15.09 17.27 -24.43
N ASP A 65 16.38 17.18 -24.12
CA ASP A 65 17.15 15.98 -24.37
C ASP A 65 16.46 14.77 -23.72
N LEU A 66 16.24 13.72 -24.50
CA LEU A 66 15.65 12.47 -24.03
C LEU A 66 16.50 11.85 -22.91
N CYS A 67 17.81 12.05 -22.91
CA CYS A 67 18.69 11.63 -21.82
C CYS A 67 18.34 12.35 -20.51
N PHE A 68 18.03 13.64 -20.55
CA PHE A 68 17.62 14.40 -19.37
C PHE A 68 16.28 13.92 -18.81
N LEU A 69 15.32 13.61 -19.69
CA LEU A 69 14.03 13.01 -19.33
C LEU A 69 14.19 11.63 -18.69
N LYS A 70 15.08 10.78 -19.22
CA LYS A 70 15.39 9.47 -18.65
C LYS A 70 15.98 9.57 -17.24
N HIS A 71 16.93 10.48 -17.03
CA HIS A 71 17.47 10.74 -15.68
C HIS A 71 16.38 11.19 -14.70
N GLY A 72 15.47 12.06 -15.14
CA GLY A 72 14.31 12.46 -14.33
C GLY A 72 13.41 11.27 -13.98
N LEU A 73 13.16 10.38 -14.93
CA LEU A 73 12.35 9.18 -14.71
C LEU A 73 13.03 8.18 -13.75
N GLU A 74 14.33 7.94 -13.90
CA GLU A 74 15.11 7.09 -12.99
C GLU A 74 15.11 7.63 -11.56
N PHE A 75 15.23 8.95 -11.41
CA PHE A 75 15.09 9.58 -10.10
C PHE A 75 13.72 9.30 -9.50
N CYS A 76 12.63 9.54 -10.24
CA CYS A 76 11.26 9.27 -9.77
C CYS A 76 11.08 7.81 -9.34
N TYR A 77 11.56 6.88 -10.16
CA TYR A 77 11.49 5.45 -9.87
C TYR A 77 12.25 5.07 -8.59
N THR A 78 13.49 5.53 -8.47
CA THR A 78 14.33 5.28 -7.29
C THR A 78 13.70 5.87 -6.02
N TRP A 79 13.14 7.08 -6.13
CA TRP A 79 12.45 7.72 -5.02
C TRP A 79 11.23 6.89 -4.58
N LEU A 80 10.41 6.42 -5.52
CA LEU A 80 9.24 5.58 -5.23
C LEU A 80 9.64 4.28 -4.54
N LEU A 81 10.69 3.60 -5.02
CA LEU A 81 11.20 2.39 -4.38
C LEU A 81 11.59 2.65 -2.94
N LYS A 82 12.40 3.68 -2.69
CA LYS A 82 12.94 3.97 -1.37
C LYS A 82 11.90 4.49 -0.38
N ASN A 83 11.01 5.39 -0.82
CA ASN A 83 10.15 6.15 0.10
C ASN A 83 8.71 5.64 0.16
N TYR A 84 8.29 4.83 -0.82
CA TYR A 84 6.93 4.31 -0.88
C TYR A 84 6.90 2.79 -0.86
N TRP A 85 7.49 2.11 -1.86
CA TRP A 85 7.34 0.67 -2.02
C TRP A 85 8.05 -0.13 -0.93
N ASN A 86 9.34 0.08 -0.69
CA ASN A 86 10.08 -0.69 0.32
C ASN A 86 9.45 -0.53 1.73
N PRO A 87 9.19 0.70 2.24
CA PRO A 87 8.57 0.86 3.55
C PRO A 87 7.15 0.28 3.62
N THR A 88 6.42 0.25 2.50
CA THR A 88 5.07 -0.35 2.45
C THR A 88 5.15 -1.87 2.52
N LEU A 89 6.10 -2.47 1.81
CA LEU A 89 6.34 -3.91 1.86
C LEU A 89 6.78 -4.34 3.26
N ASP A 90 7.68 -3.60 3.90
CA ASP A 90 8.12 -3.88 5.27
C ASP A 90 6.94 -3.84 6.26
N LYS A 91 6.08 -2.81 6.16
CA LYS A 91 4.85 -2.71 6.97
C LYS A 91 3.87 -3.85 6.73
N VAL A 92 3.72 -4.29 5.48
CA VAL A 92 2.84 -5.41 5.15
C VAL A 92 3.37 -6.71 5.75
N SER A 93 4.67 -6.96 5.65
CA SER A 93 5.34 -8.11 6.26
C SER A 93 5.22 -8.10 7.77
N GLU A 94 5.52 -6.98 8.44
CA GLU A 94 5.34 -6.83 9.88
C GLU A 94 3.89 -7.04 10.32
N ASN A 95 2.92 -6.50 9.58
CA ASN A 95 1.51 -6.67 9.89
C ASN A 95 1.08 -8.13 9.72
N HIS A 96 1.66 -8.85 8.76
CA HIS A 96 1.39 -10.26 8.57
C HIS A 96 1.96 -11.10 9.72
N GLU A 97 3.19 -10.81 10.15
CA GLU A 97 3.81 -11.45 11.33
C GLU A 97 3.05 -11.13 12.62
N LYS A 98 2.73 -9.85 12.86
CA LYS A 98 1.91 -9.42 14.00
C LYS A 98 0.53 -10.08 13.97
N LYS A 99 -0.08 -10.26 12.80
CA LYS A 99 -1.36 -10.97 12.65
C LYS A 99 -1.21 -12.45 13.05
N LEU A 100 -0.15 -13.13 12.59
CA LEU A 100 0.14 -14.52 12.95
C LEU A 100 0.39 -14.67 14.47
N ILE A 101 1.14 -13.76 15.08
CA ILE A 101 1.42 -13.76 16.52
C ILE A 101 0.16 -13.39 17.33
N SER A 102 -0.69 -12.50 16.81
CA SER A 102 -1.95 -12.09 17.45
C SER A 102 -3.06 -13.13 17.39
N VAL A 103 -2.91 -14.19 16.57
CA VAL A 103 -3.69 -15.42 16.75
C VAL A 103 -3.18 -16.06 18.05
N ASN A 104 -3.63 -15.49 19.17
CA ASN A 104 -3.23 -15.88 20.50
C ASN A 104 -3.62 -17.36 20.69
N PHE A 105 -2.63 -18.21 20.96
CA PHE A 105 -2.84 -19.62 21.25
C PHE A 105 -3.86 -19.81 22.38
N GLU A 106 -3.90 -18.87 23.34
CA GLU A 106 -4.89 -18.82 24.42
C GLU A 106 -6.33 -18.63 23.88
N SER A 107 -6.52 -17.77 22.87
CA SER A 107 -7.83 -17.52 22.26
C SER A 107 -8.30 -18.72 21.44
N LEU A 108 -7.37 -19.37 20.72
CA LEU A 108 -7.64 -20.60 19.99
C LEU A 108 -7.97 -21.75 20.96
N HIS A 109 -7.18 -21.92 22.00
CA HIS A 109 -7.38 -22.92 23.05
C HIS A 109 -8.73 -22.74 23.74
N ASN A 110 -9.10 -21.50 24.09
CA ASN A 110 -10.41 -21.20 24.67
C ASN A 110 -11.59 -21.48 23.73
N LYS A 111 -11.42 -21.24 22.41
CA LYS A 111 -12.44 -21.61 21.42
C LYS A 111 -12.58 -23.12 21.28
N LEU A 112 -11.46 -23.85 21.23
CA LEU A 112 -11.45 -25.32 21.16
C LEU A 112 -12.05 -25.94 22.42
N ALA A 113 -11.69 -25.45 23.60
CA ALA A 113 -12.24 -25.91 24.87
C ALA A 113 -13.77 -25.74 24.94
N LYS A 114 -14.30 -24.61 24.44
CA LYS A 114 -15.76 -24.40 24.36
C LYS A 114 -16.46 -25.38 23.42
N ILE A 115 -15.84 -25.69 22.27
CA ILE A 115 -16.39 -26.68 21.33
C ILE A 115 -16.40 -28.07 21.96
N ILE A 116 -15.29 -28.48 22.59
CA ILE A 116 -15.18 -29.77 23.28
C ILE A 116 -16.23 -29.89 24.40
N GLN A 117 -16.38 -28.87 25.23
CA GLN A 117 -17.39 -28.86 26.29
C GLN A 117 -18.82 -28.99 25.75
N LYS A 118 -19.12 -28.36 24.60
CA LYS A 118 -20.42 -28.49 23.97
C LYS A 118 -20.67 -29.93 23.50
N ILE A 119 -19.69 -30.53 22.82
CA ILE A 119 -19.79 -31.92 22.35
C ILE A 119 -19.98 -32.89 23.52
N ILE A 120 -19.24 -32.71 24.61
CA ILE A 120 -19.39 -33.54 25.81
C ILE A 120 -20.82 -33.45 26.36
N LYS A 121 -21.37 -32.23 26.50
CA LYS A 121 -22.75 -32.04 26.97
C LYS A 121 -23.79 -32.69 26.05
N ASP A 122 -23.59 -32.59 24.73
CA ASP A 122 -24.49 -33.20 23.76
C ASP A 122 -24.43 -34.74 23.87
N VAL A 123 -23.26 -35.33 24.10
CA VAL A 123 -23.09 -36.77 24.32
C VAL A 123 -23.73 -37.21 25.64
N ASP A 124 -23.52 -36.48 26.74
CA ASP A 124 -24.11 -36.80 28.04
C ASP A 124 -25.65 -36.79 27.97
N SER A 125 -26.22 -35.81 27.28
CA SER A 125 -27.66 -35.70 27.06
C SER A 125 -28.22 -36.92 26.31
N VAL A 126 -27.49 -37.43 25.32
CA VAL A 126 -27.89 -38.63 24.57
C VAL A 126 -27.78 -39.89 25.44
N VAL A 127 -26.73 -40.00 26.25
CA VAL A 127 -26.55 -41.12 27.18
C VAL A 127 -27.67 -41.15 28.23
N GLU A 128 -28.08 -40.00 28.76
CA GLU A 128 -29.20 -39.88 29.69
C GLU A 128 -30.53 -40.30 29.04
N LEU A 129 -30.80 -39.88 27.80
CA LEU A 129 -31.98 -40.30 27.05
C LEU A 129 -32.01 -41.82 26.80
N ILE A 130 -30.87 -42.42 26.43
CA ILE A 130 -30.76 -43.88 26.23
C ILE A 130 -30.99 -44.61 27.55
N SER A 131 -30.46 -44.09 28.66
CA SER A 131 -30.66 -44.65 30.01
C SER A 131 -32.13 -44.56 30.43
N PHE A 132 -32.80 -43.45 30.15
CA PHE A 132 -34.23 -43.26 30.41
C PHE A 132 -35.10 -44.22 29.59
N MET A 133 -34.81 -44.39 28.29
CA MET A 133 -35.55 -45.31 27.42
C MET A 133 -35.37 -46.79 27.78
N LYS A 134 -34.32 -47.14 28.53
CA LYS A 134 -34.09 -48.52 29.03
C LYS A 134 -34.82 -48.84 30.33
N LYS A 135 -35.50 -47.88 30.97
CA LYS A 135 -36.33 -48.18 32.15
C LYS A 135 -37.61 -48.90 31.72
N PRO A 136 -37.97 -50.03 32.35
CA PRO A 136 -39.19 -50.75 31.99
C PRO A 136 -40.41 -49.89 32.35
N PHE A 137 -41.37 -49.80 31.42
CA PHE A 137 -42.68 -49.22 31.69
C PHE A 137 -43.36 -50.04 32.80
N GLN A 138 -43.37 -49.50 34.02
CA GLN A 138 -44.25 -49.95 35.10
C GLN A 138 -45.62 -49.33 34.95
#